data_AF-A0A418YLL9-F1
#
_entry.id   AF-A0A418YLL9-F1
#
_cell.length_a   1.000
_cell.length_b   1.000
_cell.length_c   1.000
_cell.angle_alpha   90.00
_cell.angle_beta   90.00
_cell.angle_gamma   90.00
#
_symmetry.space_group_name_H-M   'P 1'
#
loop_
_entity.id
_entity.type
_entity.pdbx_description
1 polymer ?
#
loop_
_entity_poly.entity_id
_entity_poly.type
_entity_poly.pdbx_seq_one_letter_code
_entity_poly.pdbx_strand_id
1 'polypeptide(L)' 'MKYSISLGLLPLALLGACATIPPTSAQIASCKAMEDNMGLATPHDHNEMKGQGRNPMNLSHDRCLQILKQQ' A
#
# COMPACT_ATOMS: atom_id res chain seq x y z
N MET A 1 -18.67 42.41 -32.94
CA MET A 1 -19.13 41.43 -31.94
C MET A 1 -17.92 40.62 -31.51
N LYS A 2 -17.50 40.76 -30.25
CA LYS A 2 -16.33 40.09 -29.67
C LYS A 2 -16.86 38.99 -28.74
N TYR A 3 -16.85 37.75 -29.20
CA TYR A 3 -17.17 36.60 -28.36
C TYR A 3 -15.87 35.84 -28.10
N SER A 4 -15.28 36.08 -26.93
CA SER A 4 -14.21 35.25 -26.39
C SER A 4 -14.76 34.61 -25.13
N ILE A 5 -15.36 33.43 -25.26
CA ILE A 5 -15.68 32.55 -24.15
C ILE A 5 -14.69 31.39 -24.24
N SER A 6 -13.52 31.60 -23.67
CA SER A 6 -12.56 30.54 -23.37
C SER A 6 -12.60 30.33 -21.86
N LEU A 7 -13.55 29.54 -21.38
CA LEU A 7 -13.57 29.08 -19.98
C LEU A 7 -14.25 27.72 -19.90
N GLY A 8 -13.46 26.67 -20.12
CA GLY A 8 -13.95 25.29 -20.13
C GLY A 8 -12.82 24.26 -20.04
N LEU A 9 -11.79 24.56 -19.26
CA LEU A 9 -10.70 23.63 -18.95
C LEU A 9 -10.54 23.66 -17.44
N LEU A 10 -11.27 22.82 -16.70
CA LEU A 10 -10.93 22.36 -15.33
C LEU A 10 -12.09 21.51 -14.79
N PRO A 11 -12.08 20.19 -15.06
CA PRO A 11 -12.33 19.30 -13.93
C PRO A 11 -11.33 18.14 -13.79
N LEU A 12 -10.25 18.08 -14.59
CA LEU A 12 -9.28 16.99 -14.49
C LEU A 12 -8.34 17.04 -13.27
N ALA A 13 -8.38 18.11 -12.46
CA ALA A 13 -7.50 18.25 -11.29
C ALA A 13 -7.89 17.37 -10.08
N LEU A 14 -9.03 16.68 -10.11
CA LEU A 14 -9.53 15.84 -9.00
C LEU A 14 -9.07 14.37 -9.05
N LEU A 15 -8.29 13.96 -10.05
CA LEU A 15 -7.72 12.61 -10.14
C LEU A 15 -6.40 12.45 -9.35
N GLY A 16 -5.97 13.48 -8.61
CA GLY A 16 -4.58 13.69 -8.20
C GLY A 16 -4.19 13.39 -6.76
N ALA A 17 -4.96 12.63 -5.97
CA ALA A 17 -4.52 12.28 -4.62
C ALA A 17 -4.78 10.81 -4.30
N CYS A 18 -3.81 9.94 -4.65
CA CYS A 18 -3.64 8.67 -3.94
C CYS A 18 -3.27 9.00 -2.49
N ALA A 19 -4.28 9.20 -1.64
CA ALA A 19 -4.06 9.40 -0.22
C ALA A 19 -3.46 8.13 0.36
N THR A 20 -2.16 8.13 0.64
CA THR A 20 -1.54 7.11 1.49
C THR A 20 -2.02 7.35 2.91
N ILE A 21 -3.05 6.61 3.33
CA ILE A 21 -3.54 6.65 4.71
C ILE A 21 -2.39 6.17 5.61
N PRO A 22 -1.92 6.99 6.57
CA PRO A 22 -0.85 6.58 7.47
C PRO A 22 -1.32 5.38 8.33
N PRO A 23 -0.42 4.46 8.68
CA PRO A 23 -0.78 3.31 9.50
C PRO A 23 -1.22 3.75 10.89
N THR A 24 -2.22 3.06 11.44
CA THR A 24 -2.67 3.31 12.81
C THR A 24 -1.67 2.74 13.82
N SER A 25 -1.70 3.25 15.06
CA SER A 25 -0.89 2.70 16.16
C SER A 25 -1.15 1.21 16.39
N ALA A 26 -2.39 0.76 16.24
CA ALA A 26 -2.77 -0.65 16.34
C ALA A 26 -2.14 -1.50 15.23
N GLN A 27 -2.08 -0.99 14.00
CA GLN A 27 -1.42 -1.67 12.88
C GLN A 27 0.09 -1.78 13.10
N ILE A 28 0.72 -0.70 13.57
CA ILE A 28 2.15 -0.70 13.90
C ILE A 28 2.44 -1.72 15.01
N ALA A 29 1.65 -1.73 16.09
CA ALA A 29 1.81 -2.67 17.19
C ALA A 29 1.66 -4.13 16.74
N SER A 30 0.66 -4.42 15.90
CA SER A 30 0.47 -5.75 15.32
C SER A 30 1.68 -6.19 14.46
N CYS A 31 2.22 -5.27 13.65
CA CYS A 31 3.39 -5.57 12.82
C CYS A 31 4.67 -5.77 13.62
N LYS A 32 4.86 -5.05 14.74
CA LYS A 32 5.98 -5.31 15.67
C LYS A 32 5.85 -6.69 16.30
N ALA A 33 4.65 -7.07 16.76
CA ALA A 33 4.42 -8.41 17.28
C ALA A 33 4.68 -9.50 16.22
N MET A 34 4.34 -9.25 14.95
CA MET A 34 4.67 -10.16 13.85
C MET A 34 6.18 -10.29 13.64
N GLU A 35 6.90 -9.16 13.62
CA GLU A 35 8.36 -9.12 13.50
C GLU A 35 9.04 -9.90 14.62
N ASP A 36 8.62 -9.69 15.87
CA ASP A 36 9.20 -10.33 17.06
C ASP A 36 8.96 -11.86 17.09
N ASN A 37 7.76 -12.31 16.68
CA ASN A 37 7.36 -13.71 16.83
C ASN A 37 7.68 -14.58 15.60
N MET A 38 7.64 -14.01 14.40
CA MET A 38 7.73 -14.76 13.14
C MET A 38 8.82 -14.23 12.21
N GLY A 39 9.33 -13.02 12.46
CA GLY A 39 10.12 -12.28 11.49
C GLY A 39 9.26 -11.77 10.33
N LEU A 40 9.79 -10.77 9.62
CA LEU A 40 9.14 -10.21 8.44
C LEU A 40 9.79 -10.67 7.12
N ALA A 41 10.88 -11.42 7.21
CA ALA A 41 11.43 -12.09 6.04
C ALA A 41 10.42 -13.14 5.55
N THR A 42 10.25 -13.20 4.24
CA THR A 42 9.40 -14.19 3.58
C THR A 42 10.28 -15.27 2.95
N PRO A 43 10.60 -16.37 3.66
CA PRO A 43 11.32 -17.47 3.05
C PRO A 43 10.38 -18.25 2.12
N HIS A 44 10.76 -18.36 0.85
CA HIS A 44 10.23 -19.25 -0.19
C HIS A 44 8.72 -19.56 -0.15
N ASP A 45 7.95 -18.86 -0.98
CA ASP A 45 6.53 -19.15 -1.21
C ASP A 45 6.34 -20.27 -2.25
N HIS A 46 5.86 -21.43 -1.82
CA HIS A 46 5.60 -22.54 -2.73
C HIS A 46 4.53 -22.22 -3.79
N ASN A 47 3.53 -21.41 -3.48
CA ASN A 47 2.51 -21.03 -4.46
C ASN A 47 3.13 -20.11 -5.51
N GLU A 48 4.00 -19.19 -5.11
CA GLU A 48 4.74 -18.33 -6.02
C GLU A 48 5.64 -19.16 -6.94
N MET A 49 6.38 -20.12 -6.39
CA MET A 49 7.22 -21.04 -7.16
C MET A 49 6.44 -21.88 -8.18
N LYS A 50 5.17 -22.17 -7.89
CA LYS A 50 4.26 -22.90 -8.79
C LYS A 50 3.48 -21.99 -9.75
N GLY A 51 3.70 -20.67 -9.72
CA GLY A 51 2.94 -19.71 -10.53
C GLY A 51 1.46 -19.54 -10.08
N GLN A 52 1.14 -19.92 -8.84
CA GLN A 52 -0.20 -19.87 -8.25
C GLN A 52 -0.47 -18.57 -7.47
N GLY A 53 0.45 -17.60 -7.53
CA GLY A 53 0.39 -16.37 -6.75
C GLY A 53 0.99 -16.53 -5.34
N ARG A 54 0.99 -15.45 -4.56
CA ARG A 54 1.57 -15.43 -3.21
C ARG A 54 0.54 -15.77 -2.15
N ASN A 55 0.96 -16.47 -1.12
CA ASN A 55 0.08 -16.83 -0.02
C ASN A 55 -0.26 -15.60 0.86
N PRO A 56 -1.41 -15.60 1.55
CA PRO A 56 -1.84 -14.45 2.36
C PRO A 56 -0.90 -14.06 3.51
N MET A 57 -0.16 -15.02 4.08
CA MET A 57 0.79 -14.74 5.16
C MET A 57 1.95 -13.90 4.64
N ASN A 58 2.49 -14.24 3.47
CA ASN A 58 3.56 -13.50 2.81
C ASN A 58 3.13 -12.09 2.42
N LEU A 59 1.88 -11.92 1.96
CA LEU A 59 1.30 -10.61 1.71
C LEU A 59 1.21 -9.77 3.00
N SER A 60 0.91 -10.42 4.13
CA SER A 60 0.84 -9.77 5.44
C SER A 60 2.24 -9.35 5.95
N HIS A 61 3.25 -10.21 5.79
CA HIS A 61 4.64 -9.91 6.14
C HIS A 61 5.14 -8.69 5.34
N ASP A 62 4.94 -8.71 4.01
CA ASP A 62 5.30 -7.59 3.14
C ASP A 62 4.58 -6.29 3.52
N ARG A 63 3.30 -6.39 3.89
CA ARG A 63 2.56 -5.22 4.34
C ARG A 63 3.14 -4.67 5.65
N CYS A 64 3.53 -5.54 6.58
CA CYS A 64 4.18 -5.12 7.81
C CYS A 64 5.55 -4.49 7.57
N LEU A 65 6.36 -5.00 6.63
CA LEU A 65 7.60 -4.33 6.21
C LEU A 65 7.35 -2.91 5.71
N GLN A 66 6.27 -2.69 4.95
CA GLN A 66 5.92 -1.35 4.47
C GLN A 66 5.47 -0.44 5.62
N ILE A 67 4.64 -0.93 6.53
CA ILE A 67 4.13 -0.17 7.68
C ILE A 67 5.27 0.27 8.59
N LEU A 68 6.19 -0.64 8.93
CA LEU A 68 7.32 -0.34 9.80
C LEU A 68 8.39 0.54 9.14
N LYS A 69 8.36 0.73 7.82
CA LYS A 69 9.18 1.74 7.11
C LYS A 69 8.55 3.14 7.11
N GLN A 70 7.26 3.24 7.42
CA GLN A 70 6.50 4.50 7.46
C GLN A 70 6.41 5.08 8.88
N GLN A 71 6.98 4.38 9.88
CA GLN A 71 7.05 4.83 11.27
C GLN A 71 8.18 5.84 11.49
#